data_AF-A0A524K8V8-F1
#
_entry.id   AF-A0A524K8V8-F1
#
_cell.length_a   1.000
_cell.length_b   1.000
_cell.length_c   1.000
_cell.angle_alpha   90.00
_cell.angle_beta   90.00
_cell.angle_gamma   90.00
#
_symmetry.space_group_name_H-M   'P 1'
#
loop_
_entity.id
_entity.type
_entity.pdbx_description
1 polymer ?
#
loop_
_entity_poly.entity_id
_entity_poly.type
_entity_poly.pdbx_seq_one_letter_code
_entity_poly.pdbx_strand_id
1 'polypeptide(L)'
;MKKKKFTQRWNELIQDIKHNPDAMKSAVMSFFVMGLGQFRNKQKAKGFSFLSVGLIALLTEFFTGGYIYLLTEISQYPADAGGQIFLIRDYGGIFTKGIWGLITLGKVVRGAFYRGQVVETFNKVIPWLSADNSITLLGQGLIALVLVSLLAAVWIYNIRDAYTSRKTSIAHGKVETGKAYVKRLWVDMFPYIILIPTVVMILFFTLIPFMFSFLLAFTNYTYRIPLPSRLIEWVAFKN
;
A
#
# COMPACT_ATOMS: atom_id res chain seq x y z
N MET A 1 -6.77 18.31 -31.24
CA MET A 1 -7.57 17.11 -30.89
C MET A 1 -8.61 17.48 -29.83
N LYS A 2 -9.92 17.37 -30.11
CA LYS A 2 -10.97 17.65 -29.11
C LYS A 2 -10.95 16.57 -28.01
N LYS A 3 -10.81 16.96 -26.73
CA LYS A 3 -10.89 16.04 -25.58
C LYS A 3 -12.30 15.42 -25.56
N LYS A 4 -12.40 14.10 -25.72
CA LYS A 4 -13.68 13.35 -25.60
C LYS A 4 -14.26 13.56 -24.20
N LYS A 5 -15.59 13.72 -24.09
CA LYS A 5 -16.30 13.81 -22.81
C LYS A 5 -16.10 12.53 -22.01
N PHE A 6 -16.05 12.63 -20.67
CA PHE A 6 -15.83 11.50 -19.76
C PHE A 6 -16.82 10.34 -19.99
N THR A 7 -18.09 10.68 -20.19
CA THR A 7 -19.17 9.72 -20.51
C THR A 7 -18.90 8.94 -21.79
N GLN A 8 -18.36 9.60 -22.82
CA GLN A 8 -18.00 8.96 -24.09
C GLN A 8 -16.85 7.97 -23.91
N ARG A 9 -15.83 8.31 -23.13
CA ARG A 9 -14.71 7.41 -22.81
C ARG A 9 -15.16 6.19 -22.02
N TRP A 10 -16.09 6.35 -21.08
CA TRP A 10 -16.67 5.24 -20.32
C TRP A 10 -17.46 4.28 -21.19
N ASN A 11 -18.29 4.81 -22.09
CA ASN A 11 -19.06 3.97 -23.02
C ASN A 11 -18.15 3.21 -23.99
N GLU A 12 -17.12 3.86 -24.53
CA GLU A 12 -16.10 3.21 -25.37
C GLU A 12 -15.38 2.09 -24.63
N LEU A 13 -15.01 2.30 -23.36
CA LEU A 13 -14.35 1.30 -22.53
C LEU A 13 -15.26 0.09 -22.25
N ILE A 14 -16.53 0.33 -21.90
CA ILE A 14 -17.51 -0.74 -21.67
C ILE A 14 -17.73 -1.55 -22.94
N GLN A 15 -17.86 -0.87 -24.09
CA GLN A 15 -17.97 -1.54 -25.38
C GLN A 15 -16.71 -2.36 -25.69
N ASP A 16 -15.52 -1.82 -25.48
CA ASP A 16 -14.26 -2.53 -25.73
C ASP A 16 -14.09 -3.78 -24.86
N ILE A 17 -14.48 -3.69 -23.58
CA ILE A 17 -14.49 -4.83 -22.65
C ILE A 17 -15.48 -5.91 -23.11
N LYS A 18 -16.68 -5.52 -23.55
CA LYS A 18 -17.69 -6.46 -24.08
C LYS A 18 -17.21 -7.17 -25.35
N HIS A 19 -16.50 -6.47 -26.24
CA HIS A 19 -15.95 -7.06 -27.46
C HIS A 19 -14.73 -7.96 -27.20
N ASN A 20 -13.99 -7.73 -26.10
CA ASN A 20 -12.79 -8.48 -25.76
C ASN A 20 -12.89 -9.18 -24.39
N PRO A 21 -13.83 -10.13 -24.21
CA PRO A 21 -14.04 -10.81 -22.93
C PRO A 21 -12.80 -11.60 -22.48
N ASP A 22 -12.01 -12.05 -23.46
CA ASP A 22 -10.81 -12.82 -23.22
C ASP A 22 -9.66 -11.95 -22.70
N ALA A 23 -9.55 -10.69 -23.13
CA ALA A 23 -8.61 -9.72 -22.56
C ALA A 23 -9.03 -9.31 -21.14
N MET A 24 -10.34 -9.17 -20.90
CA MET A 24 -10.88 -8.88 -19.57
C MET A 24 -10.49 -9.96 -18.56
N LYS A 25 -10.60 -11.26 -18.92
CA LYS A 25 -10.15 -12.36 -18.05
C LYS A 25 -8.67 -12.23 -17.63
N SER A 26 -7.77 -11.81 -18.53
CA SER A 26 -6.36 -11.60 -18.19
C SER A 26 -6.17 -10.39 -17.26
N ALA A 27 -6.97 -9.33 -17.45
CA ALA A 27 -6.97 -8.17 -16.56
C ALA A 27 -7.44 -8.55 -15.15
N VAL A 28 -8.52 -9.33 -15.03
CA VAL A 28 -9.07 -9.80 -13.75
C VAL A 28 -8.08 -10.70 -13.02
N MET A 29 -7.40 -11.61 -13.71
CA MET A 29 -6.33 -12.41 -13.09
C MET A 29 -5.22 -11.53 -12.51
N SER A 30 -4.82 -10.50 -13.24
CA SER A 30 -3.80 -9.53 -12.81
C SER A 30 -4.27 -8.59 -11.71
N PHE A 31 -5.58 -8.43 -11.55
CA PHE A 31 -6.18 -7.66 -10.47
C PHE A 31 -6.04 -8.38 -9.14
N PHE A 32 -6.31 -9.69 -9.09
CA PHE A 32 -6.19 -10.48 -7.86
C PHE A 32 -4.74 -10.77 -7.49
N VAL A 33 -3.93 -11.17 -8.47
CA VAL A 33 -2.51 -11.45 -8.24
C VAL A 33 -1.70 -10.83 -9.36
N MET A 34 -0.80 -9.95 -8.95
CA MET A 34 0.08 -9.23 -9.84
C MET A 34 0.89 -10.19 -10.72
N GLY A 35 0.89 -9.98 -12.05
CA GLY A 35 1.59 -10.82 -13.02
C GLY A 35 0.82 -12.04 -13.57
N LEU A 36 -0.32 -12.45 -13.00
CA LEU A 36 -1.05 -13.65 -13.47
C LEU A 36 -1.60 -13.54 -14.89
N GLY A 37 -2.11 -12.37 -15.29
CA GLY A 37 -2.62 -12.19 -16.66
C GLY A 37 -1.54 -12.29 -17.72
N GLN A 38 -0.30 -11.90 -17.40
CA GLN A 38 0.85 -12.00 -18.29
C GLN A 38 1.27 -13.45 -18.49
N PHE A 39 1.17 -14.30 -17.45
CA PHE A 39 1.37 -15.75 -17.60
C PHE A 39 0.33 -16.36 -18.55
N ARG A 40 -0.94 -15.97 -18.42
CA ARG A 40 -1.99 -16.38 -19.36
C ARG A 40 -1.73 -15.89 -20.79
N ASN A 41 -1.15 -14.71 -20.93
CA ASN A 41 -0.78 -14.14 -22.22
C ASN A 41 0.52 -14.73 -22.81
N LYS A 42 1.09 -15.79 -22.22
CA LYS A 42 2.37 -16.42 -22.60
C LYS A 42 3.59 -15.48 -22.47
N GLN A 43 3.46 -14.36 -21.75
CA GLN A 43 4.53 -13.38 -21.49
C GLN A 43 5.18 -13.64 -20.13
N LYS A 44 5.84 -14.80 -19.98
CA LYS A 44 6.37 -15.26 -18.68
C LYS A 44 7.33 -14.27 -18.02
N ALA A 45 8.22 -13.63 -18.78
CA ALA A 45 9.17 -12.66 -18.23
C ALA A 45 8.47 -11.46 -17.57
N LYS A 46 7.43 -10.90 -18.22
CA LYS A 46 6.60 -9.84 -17.64
C LYS A 46 5.84 -10.31 -16.41
N GLY A 47 5.28 -11.51 -16.49
CA GLY A 47 4.56 -12.13 -15.38
C GLY A 47 5.43 -12.24 -14.14
N PHE A 48 6.67 -12.73 -14.30
CA PHE A 48 7.63 -12.79 -13.19
C PHE A 48 8.00 -11.42 -12.66
N SER A 49 8.29 -10.41 -13.50
CA SER A 49 8.66 -9.08 -13.00
C SER A 49 7.53 -8.44 -12.16
N PHE A 50 6.28 -8.56 -12.61
CA PHE A 50 5.13 -8.05 -11.86
C PHE A 50 4.88 -8.86 -10.58
N LEU A 51 4.95 -10.19 -10.66
CA LEU A 51 4.80 -11.06 -9.51
C LEU A 51 5.87 -10.78 -8.44
N SER A 52 7.12 -10.53 -8.84
CA SER A 52 8.19 -10.17 -7.92
C SER A 52 7.88 -8.89 -7.15
N VAL A 53 7.33 -7.86 -7.81
CA VAL A 53 6.93 -6.61 -7.12
C VAL A 53 5.82 -6.89 -6.10
N GLY A 54 4.79 -7.64 -6.49
CA GLY A 54 3.72 -8.04 -5.57
C GLY A 54 4.23 -8.87 -4.39
N LEU A 55 5.14 -9.81 -4.65
CA LEU A 55 5.75 -10.64 -3.61
C LEU A 55 6.61 -9.82 -2.66
N ILE A 56 7.43 -8.89 -3.16
CA ILE A 56 8.22 -7.98 -2.32
C ILE A 56 7.32 -7.16 -1.40
N ALA A 57 6.20 -6.63 -1.92
CA ALA A 57 5.25 -5.90 -1.09
C ALA A 57 4.65 -6.79 0.01
N LEU A 58 4.21 -8.00 -0.33
CA LEU A 58 3.67 -8.96 0.65
C LEU A 58 4.70 -9.38 1.69
N LEU A 59 5.93 -9.68 1.27
CA LEU A 59 7.02 -10.02 2.19
C LEU A 59 7.36 -8.85 3.10
N THR A 60 7.42 -7.63 2.56
CA THR A 60 7.66 -6.43 3.36
C THR A 60 6.58 -6.26 4.43
N GLU A 61 5.30 -6.42 4.06
CA GLU A 61 4.19 -6.36 5.03
C GLU A 61 4.32 -7.45 6.09
N PHE A 62 4.63 -8.67 5.68
CA PHE A 62 4.74 -9.81 6.58
C PHE A 62 5.91 -9.68 7.55
N PHE A 63 7.10 -9.27 7.08
CA PHE A 63 8.31 -9.13 7.90
C PHE A 63 8.28 -7.89 8.80
N THR A 64 7.55 -6.85 8.43
CA THR A 64 7.38 -5.65 9.27
C THR A 64 6.22 -5.78 10.25
N GLY A 65 5.29 -6.70 10.01
CA GLY A 65 4.14 -6.99 10.86
C GLY A 65 4.38 -8.10 11.88
N GLY A 66 3.41 -8.29 12.77
CA GLY A 66 3.41 -9.31 13.82
C GLY A 66 2.51 -10.51 13.51
N TYR A 67 2.08 -10.71 12.26
CA TYR A 67 1.05 -11.69 11.88
C TYR A 67 1.31 -13.11 12.36
N ILE A 68 2.57 -13.52 12.46
CA ILE A 68 2.96 -14.86 12.93
C ILE A 68 2.50 -15.10 14.38
N TYR A 69 2.55 -14.06 15.21
CA TYR A 69 2.24 -14.13 16.63
C TYR A 69 0.76 -13.90 16.93
N LEU A 70 -0.05 -13.57 15.92
CA LEU A 70 -1.45 -13.17 16.09
C LEU A 70 -2.27 -14.23 16.83
N LEU A 71 -2.20 -15.49 16.41
CA LEU A 71 -3.00 -16.56 17.00
C LEU A 71 -2.54 -16.90 18.43
N THR A 72 -1.23 -16.95 18.65
CA THR A 72 -0.64 -17.29 19.95
C THR A 72 -0.93 -16.20 20.99
N GLU A 73 -0.73 -14.94 20.61
CA GLU A 73 -0.87 -13.83 21.54
C GLU A 73 -2.34 -13.51 21.84
N ILE A 74 -3.25 -13.68 20.88
CA ILE A 74 -4.70 -13.53 21.17
C ILE A 74 -5.19 -14.60 22.13
N SER A 75 -4.68 -15.84 22.01
CA SER A 75 -5.03 -16.92 22.94
C SER A 75 -4.45 -16.69 24.34
N GLN A 76 -3.23 -16.16 24.44
CA GLN A 76 -2.55 -15.94 25.71
C GLN A 76 -3.01 -14.65 26.41
N TYR A 77 -3.28 -13.59 25.64
CA TYR A 77 -3.70 -12.28 26.11
C TYR A 77 -5.02 -11.91 25.42
N PRO A 78 -6.16 -12.44 25.88
CA PRO A 78 -7.47 -12.12 25.32
C PRO A 78 -7.85 -10.66 25.60
N ALA A 79 -8.92 -10.20 24.95
CA ALA A 79 -9.49 -8.88 25.23
C ALA A 79 -9.98 -8.78 26.68
N ASP A 80 -9.83 -7.60 27.28
CA ASP A 80 -10.45 -7.29 28.58
C ASP A 80 -11.98 -7.38 28.49
N ALA A 81 -12.68 -7.49 29.62
CA ALA A 81 -14.13 -7.52 29.66
C ALA A 81 -14.72 -6.24 29.02
N GLY A 82 -15.29 -6.37 27.81
CA GLY A 82 -15.81 -5.25 27.02
C GLY A 82 -14.74 -4.46 26.22
N GLY A 83 -13.47 -4.87 26.28
CA GLY A 83 -12.38 -4.28 25.49
C GLY A 83 -12.37 -4.75 24.04
N GLN A 84 -11.79 -3.95 23.15
CA GLN A 84 -11.61 -4.28 21.72
C GLN A 84 -10.15 -4.58 21.41
N ILE A 85 -9.88 -5.58 20.56
CA ILE A 85 -8.53 -5.85 20.04
C ILE A 85 -8.35 -5.09 18.73
N PHE A 86 -7.31 -4.27 18.66
CA PHE A 86 -6.96 -3.53 17.46
C PHE A 86 -6.01 -4.34 16.58
N LEU A 87 -6.53 -5.32 15.83
CA LEU A 87 -5.71 -6.26 15.04
C LEU A 87 -4.69 -5.57 14.11
N ILE A 88 -5.11 -4.53 13.40
CA ILE A 88 -4.24 -3.80 12.46
C ILE A 88 -3.16 -3.02 13.20
N ARG A 89 -3.48 -2.45 14.36
CA ARG A 89 -2.50 -1.76 15.21
C ARG A 89 -1.47 -2.75 15.75
N ASP A 90 -1.96 -3.87 16.27
CA ASP A 90 -1.18 -4.81 17.06
C ASP A 90 -0.25 -5.64 16.18
N TYR A 91 -0.74 -6.07 15.01
CA TYR A 91 -0.02 -7.03 14.13
C TYR A 91 0.21 -6.54 12.71
N GLY A 92 -0.35 -5.40 12.32
CA GLY A 92 -0.19 -4.88 10.96
C GLY A 92 1.25 -4.53 10.62
N GLY A 93 1.64 -4.74 9.38
CA GLY A 93 2.93 -4.34 8.84
C GLY A 93 2.96 -2.86 8.42
N ILE A 94 4.01 -2.48 7.69
CA ILE A 94 4.26 -1.10 7.29
C ILE A 94 3.08 -0.47 6.54
N PHE A 95 2.36 -1.23 5.69
CA PHE A 95 1.23 -0.71 4.93
C PHE A 95 -0.03 -0.64 5.78
N THR A 96 -0.43 -1.76 6.38
CA THR A 96 -1.72 -1.80 7.09
C THR A 96 -1.69 -0.97 8.37
N LYS A 97 -0.66 -1.15 9.21
CA LYS A 97 -0.49 -0.35 10.44
C LYS A 97 -0.16 1.10 10.12
N GLY A 98 0.60 1.36 9.06
CA GLY A 98 0.90 2.73 8.61
C GLY A 98 -0.37 3.50 8.25
N ILE A 99 -1.22 2.96 7.37
CA ILE A 99 -2.48 3.61 6.99
C ILE A 99 -3.44 3.73 8.18
N TRP A 100 -3.52 2.70 9.03
CA TRP A 100 -4.31 2.77 10.25
C TRP A 100 -3.81 3.88 11.19
N GLY A 101 -2.48 4.01 11.36
CA GLY A 101 -1.85 5.04 12.18
C GLY A 101 -2.10 6.45 11.64
N LEU A 102 -2.06 6.61 10.31
CA LEU A 102 -2.40 7.87 9.64
C LEU A 102 -3.83 8.30 9.95
N ILE A 103 -4.78 7.37 9.95
CA ILE A 103 -6.20 7.69 10.17
C ILE A 103 -6.49 7.92 11.65
N THR A 104 -5.94 7.08 12.54
CA THR A 104 -6.35 7.04 13.94
C THR A 104 -5.49 7.88 14.88
N LEU A 105 -4.23 8.16 14.52
CA LEU A 105 -3.21 8.77 15.39
C LEU A 105 -2.95 8.00 16.69
N GLY A 106 -3.37 6.73 16.75
CA GLY A 106 -3.23 5.85 17.90
C GLY A 106 -4.55 5.63 18.67
N LYS A 107 -4.55 4.63 19.54
CA LYS A 107 -5.66 4.28 20.43
C LYS A 107 -5.23 3.95 21.85
N VAL A 108 -4.01 3.47 22.03
CA VAL A 108 -3.53 2.94 23.31
C VAL A 108 -2.42 3.84 23.86
N VAL A 109 -2.60 4.35 25.07
CA VAL A 109 -1.65 5.26 25.75
C VAL A 109 -0.81 4.53 26.78
N ARG A 110 0.35 5.11 27.11
CA ARG A 110 1.21 4.60 28.18
C ARG A 110 0.47 4.58 29.52
N GLY A 111 0.58 3.47 30.24
CA GLY A 111 -0.05 3.27 31.55
C GLY A 111 -1.52 2.84 31.49
N ALA A 112 -2.14 2.77 30.31
CA ALA A 112 -3.46 2.18 30.17
C ALA A 112 -3.40 0.66 30.39
N PHE A 113 -4.52 0.07 30.85
CA PHE A 113 -4.71 -1.37 30.80
C PHE A 113 -5.17 -1.78 29.40
N TYR A 114 -4.52 -2.78 28.82
CA TYR A 114 -4.86 -3.35 27.53
C TYR A 114 -4.53 -4.84 27.51
N ARG A 115 -5.54 -5.69 27.31
CA ARG A 115 -5.43 -7.16 27.23
C ARG A 115 -4.79 -7.76 28.49
N GLY A 116 -5.25 -7.29 29.64
CA GLY A 116 -4.81 -7.71 30.97
C GLY A 116 -3.41 -7.23 31.36
N GLN A 117 -2.79 -6.35 30.59
CA GLN A 117 -1.44 -5.85 30.81
C GLN A 117 -1.41 -4.32 30.91
N VAL A 118 -0.43 -3.77 31.63
CA VAL A 118 -0.19 -2.32 31.68
C VAL A 118 0.71 -1.94 30.52
N VAL A 119 0.24 -1.02 29.68
CA VAL A 119 0.94 -0.58 28.48
C VAL A 119 2.20 0.19 28.84
N GLU A 120 3.33 -0.27 28.30
CA GLU A 120 4.64 0.32 28.50
C GLU A 120 4.95 1.38 27.44
N THR A 121 5.97 2.21 27.64
CA THR A 121 6.41 3.15 26.59
C THR A 121 6.87 2.42 25.33
N PHE A 122 7.62 1.34 25.52
CA PHE A 122 8.18 0.54 24.44
C PHE A 122 8.52 -0.85 24.98
N ASN A 123 8.03 -1.88 24.31
CA ASN A 123 8.32 -3.27 24.62
C ASN A 123 8.87 -3.97 23.37
N LYS A 124 10.07 -4.56 23.50
CA LYS A 124 10.78 -5.22 22.39
C LYS A 124 10.28 -6.64 22.13
N VAL A 125 9.69 -7.29 23.14
CA VAL A 125 9.28 -8.70 23.08
C VAL A 125 7.84 -8.82 22.57
N ILE A 126 6.96 -7.96 23.07
CA ILE A 126 5.53 -7.93 22.75
C ILE A 126 5.20 -6.55 22.16
N PRO A 127 5.31 -6.36 20.83
CA PRO A 127 5.20 -5.04 20.22
C PRO A 127 3.87 -4.32 20.49
N TRP A 128 2.75 -5.05 20.56
CA TRP A 128 1.43 -4.45 20.82
C TRP A 128 1.25 -3.91 22.24
N LEU A 129 2.12 -4.31 23.18
CA LEU A 129 2.14 -3.78 24.56
C LEU A 129 2.82 -2.40 24.64
N SER A 130 3.45 -1.94 23.57
CA SER A 130 3.99 -0.59 23.48
C SER A 130 2.90 0.45 23.31
N ALA A 131 3.03 1.60 23.96
CA ALA A 131 2.15 2.74 23.80
C ALA A 131 2.24 3.33 22.39
N ASP A 132 1.11 3.82 21.88
CA ASP A 132 1.07 4.51 20.60
C ASP A 132 1.72 5.89 20.72
N ASN A 133 2.47 6.27 19.68
CA ASN A 133 3.02 7.60 19.54
C ASN A 133 2.44 8.23 18.27
N SER A 134 1.56 9.22 18.43
CA SER A 134 0.85 9.86 17.33
C SER A 134 1.77 10.50 16.29
N ILE A 135 2.90 11.09 16.71
CA ILE A 135 3.90 11.67 15.79
C ILE A 135 4.53 10.57 14.95
N THR A 136 4.95 9.47 15.60
CA THR A 136 5.53 8.33 14.90
C THR A 136 4.54 7.69 13.93
N LEU A 137 3.28 7.52 14.35
CA LEU A 137 2.21 6.95 13.52
C LEU A 137 1.88 7.85 12.32
N LEU A 138 1.86 9.17 12.50
CA LEU A 138 1.67 10.12 11.40
C LEU A 138 2.80 10.02 10.37
N GLY A 139 4.05 9.99 10.82
CA GLY A 139 5.21 9.85 9.95
C GLY A 139 5.25 8.50 9.21
N GLN A 140 5.09 7.39 9.93
CA GLN A 140 5.01 6.05 9.33
C GLN A 140 3.82 5.92 8.38
N GLY A 141 2.69 6.54 8.72
CA GLY A 141 1.50 6.55 7.88
C GLY A 141 1.68 7.30 6.57
N LEU A 142 2.41 8.42 6.57
CA LEU A 142 2.78 9.11 5.33
C LEU A 142 3.73 8.30 4.45
N ILE A 143 4.73 7.64 5.05
CA ILE A 143 5.61 6.71 4.32
C ILE A 143 4.77 5.59 3.69
N ALA A 144 3.87 4.97 4.47
CA ALA A 144 2.97 3.93 3.99
C ALA A 144 2.08 4.43 2.84
N LEU A 145 1.51 5.62 2.95
CA LEU A 145 0.68 6.24 1.91
C LEU A 145 1.44 6.40 0.60
N VAL A 146 2.68 6.89 0.65
CA VAL A 146 3.54 7.05 -0.54
C VAL A 146 3.84 5.67 -1.16
N LEU A 147 4.26 4.70 -0.35
CA LEU A 147 4.61 3.37 -0.86
C LEU A 147 3.39 2.64 -1.43
N VAL A 148 2.23 2.71 -0.78
CA VAL A 148 0.95 2.17 -1.29
C VAL A 148 0.57 2.86 -2.59
N SER A 149 0.76 4.17 -2.71
CA SER A 149 0.46 4.92 -3.94
C SER A 149 1.35 4.47 -5.10
N LEU A 150 2.65 4.26 -4.84
CA LEU A 150 3.58 3.70 -5.84
C LEU A 150 3.19 2.28 -6.23
N LEU A 151 2.89 1.42 -5.25
CA LEU A 151 2.43 0.05 -5.50
C LEU A 151 1.14 0.04 -6.32
N ALA A 152 0.16 0.87 -5.98
CA ALA A 152 -1.09 1.01 -6.70
C ALA A 152 -0.87 1.45 -8.15
N ALA A 153 0.06 2.39 -8.41
CA ALA A 153 0.40 2.81 -9.76
C ALA A 153 0.96 1.64 -10.60
N VAL A 154 1.88 0.85 -10.04
CA VAL A 154 2.41 -0.34 -10.72
C VAL A 154 1.34 -1.42 -10.88
N TRP A 155 0.47 -1.62 -9.88
CA TRP A 155 -0.62 -2.60 -9.93
C TRP A 155 -1.64 -2.27 -11.03
N ILE A 156 -2.05 -0.99 -11.12
CA ILE A 156 -2.92 -0.49 -12.20
C ILE A 156 -2.25 -0.66 -13.56
N TYR A 157 -0.95 -0.35 -13.67
CA TYR A 157 -0.20 -0.56 -14.90
C TYR A 157 -0.15 -2.04 -15.31
N ASN A 158 0.08 -2.94 -14.35
CA ASN A 158 0.06 -4.40 -14.55
C ASN A 158 -1.30 -4.89 -15.11
N ILE A 159 -2.42 -4.43 -14.54
CA ILE A 159 -3.76 -4.79 -15.04
C ILE A 159 -3.97 -4.31 -16.48
N ARG A 160 -3.57 -3.06 -16.76
CA ARG A 160 -3.68 -2.47 -18.10
C ARG A 160 -2.81 -3.20 -19.12
N ASP A 161 -1.56 -3.51 -18.77
CA ASP A 161 -0.64 -4.26 -19.63
C ASP A 161 -1.17 -5.67 -19.94
N ALA A 162 -1.77 -6.36 -18.96
CA ALA A 162 -2.38 -7.68 -19.18
C ALA A 162 -3.57 -7.63 -20.14
N TYR A 163 -4.43 -6.60 -20.04
CA TYR A 163 -5.54 -6.39 -20.95
C TYR A 163 -5.05 -6.12 -22.38
N THR A 164 -4.21 -5.10 -22.53
CA THR A 164 -3.73 -4.65 -23.84
C THR A 164 -2.89 -5.73 -24.54
N SER A 165 -2.00 -6.40 -23.80
CA SER A 165 -1.17 -7.48 -24.37
C SER A 165 -2.01 -8.64 -24.90
N ARG A 166 -3.11 -9.01 -24.22
CA ARG A 166 -4.01 -10.07 -24.71
C ARG A 166 -4.76 -9.63 -25.96
N LYS A 167 -5.29 -8.41 -25.96
CA LYS A 167 -6.00 -7.83 -27.11
C LYS A 167 -5.10 -7.79 -28.36
N THR A 168 -3.88 -7.28 -28.22
CA THR A 168 -2.89 -7.23 -29.32
C THR A 168 -2.48 -8.62 -29.79
N SER A 169 -2.31 -9.58 -28.86
CA SER A 169 -1.98 -10.97 -29.22
C SER A 169 -3.09 -11.65 -30.01
N ILE A 170 -4.37 -11.37 -29.70
CA ILE A 170 -5.51 -11.91 -30.46
C ILE A 170 -5.57 -11.25 -31.85
N ALA A 171 -5.34 -9.95 -31.95
CA ALA A 171 -5.44 -9.21 -33.21
C ALA A 171 -4.30 -9.53 -34.20
N HIS A 172 -3.07 -9.72 -33.72
CA HIS A 172 -1.88 -9.83 -34.58
C HIS A 172 -1.13 -11.16 -34.48
N GLY A 173 -1.57 -12.08 -33.60
CA GLY A 173 -0.98 -13.42 -33.44
C GLY A 173 0.45 -13.46 -32.89
N LYS A 174 1.09 -12.31 -32.66
CA LYS A 174 2.47 -12.24 -32.19
C LYS A 174 2.51 -12.02 -30.67
N VAL A 175 3.17 -12.93 -29.98
CA VAL A 175 3.55 -12.77 -28.57
C VAL A 175 5.02 -12.39 -28.53
N GLU A 176 5.33 -11.27 -27.91
CA GLU A 176 6.72 -10.86 -27.69
C GLU A 176 7.46 -11.87 -26.80
N THR A 177 8.64 -12.29 -27.23
CA THR A 177 9.51 -13.17 -26.45
C THR A 177 10.06 -12.45 -25.21
N GLY A 178 10.25 -13.17 -24.10
CA GLY A 178 10.79 -12.58 -22.86
C GLY A 178 12.14 -11.87 -23.01
N LYS A 179 13.04 -12.39 -23.86
CA LYS A 179 14.33 -11.73 -24.16
C LYS A 179 14.14 -10.39 -24.90
N ALA A 180 13.22 -10.36 -25.87
CA ALA A 180 12.87 -9.15 -26.60
C ALA A 180 12.22 -8.12 -25.67
N TYR A 181 11.36 -8.58 -24.76
CA TYR A 181 10.74 -7.73 -23.74
C TYR A 181 11.78 -7.06 -22.83
N VAL A 182 12.71 -7.83 -22.25
CA VAL A 182 13.73 -7.26 -21.35
C VAL A 182 14.62 -6.26 -22.10
N LYS A 183 15.03 -6.59 -23.33
CA LYS A 183 15.81 -5.66 -24.17
C LYS A 183 15.04 -4.38 -24.46
N ARG A 184 13.77 -4.49 -24.86
CA ARG A 184 12.91 -3.33 -25.13
C ARG A 184 12.70 -2.50 -23.86
N LEU A 185 12.41 -3.14 -22.73
CA LEU A 185 12.24 -2.46 -21.45
C LEU A 185 13.49 -1.68 -21.06
N TRP A 186 14.68 -2.26 -21.22
CA TRP A 186 15.93 -1.57 -20.96
C TRP A 186 16.12 -0.35 -21.86
N VAL A 187 15.81 -0.44 -23.15
CA VAL A 187 15.96 0.69 -24.08
C VAL A 187 14.90 1.76 -23.84
N ASP A 188 13.63 1.38 -23.81
CA ASP A 188 12.50 2.30 -23.71
C ASP A 188 12.40 2.93 -22.32
N MET A 189 12.76 2.18 -21.27
CA MET A 189 12.67 2.66 -19.89
C MET A 189 13.97 3.25 -19.35
N PHE A 190 15.08 3.22 -20.08
CA PHE A 190 16.37 3.76 -19.59
C PHE A 190 16.25 5.18 -19.00
N PRO A 191 15.61 6.16 -19.68
CA PRO A 191 15.48 7.50 -19.11
C PRO A 191 14.68 7.50 -17.80
N TYR A 192 13.63 6.69 -17.73
CA TYR A 192 12.79 6.58 -16.54
C TYR A 192 13.49 5.88 -15.39
N ILE A 193 14.27 4.82 -15.65
CA ILE A 193 15.04 4.10 -14.63
C ILE A 193 16.04 5.03 -13.94
N ILE A 194 16.71 5.91 -14.69
CA ILE A 194 17.61 6.92 -14.13
C ILE A 194 16.86 7.97 -13.30
N LEU A 195 15.61 8.29 -13.66
CA LEU A 195 14.79 9.25 -12.93
C LEU A 195 14.16 8.66 -11.66
N ILE A 196 13.97 7.34 -11.56
CA ILE A 196 13.33 6.69 -10.40
C ILE A 196 14.03 7.08 -9.08
N PRO A 197 15.36 6.97 -8.92
CA PRO A 197 16.04 7.39 -7.69
C PRO A 197 15.74 8.85 -7.33
N THR A 198 15.79 9.75 -8.31
CA THR A 198 15.49 11.18 -8.12
C THR A 198 14.05 11.40 -7.63
N VAL A 199 13.08 10.75 -8.27
CA VAL A 199 11.67 10.83 -7.87
C VAL A 199 11.48 10.26 -6.45
N VAL A 200 12.11 9.14 -6.13
CA VAL A 200 12.07 8.55 -4.78
C VAL A 200 12.66 9.54 -3.76
N MET A 201 13.80 10.16 -4.04
CA MET A 201 14.37 11.18 -3.15
C MET A 201 13.42 12.36 -2.94
N ILE A 202 12.79 12.87 -4.00
CA ILE A 202 11.80 13.96 -3.88
C ILE A 202 10.61 13.54 -3.01
N LEU A 203 10.09 12.32 -3.20
CA LEU A 203 8.98 11.82 -2.40
C LEU A 203 9.35 11.74 -0.91
N PHE A 204 10.52 11.20 -0.58
CA PHE A 204 10.94 11.01 0.82
C PHE A 204 11.42 12.28 1.51
N PHE A 205 12.20 13.12 0.84
CA PHE A 205 12.84 14.29 1.45
C PHE A 205 12.05 15.58 1.27
N THR A 206 11.10 15.63 0.33
CA THR A 206 10.31 16.84 0.08
C THR A 206 8.84 16.60 0.38
N LEU A 207 8.22 15.59 -0.24
CA LEU A 207 6.77 15.38 -0.10
C LEU A 207 6.38 14.94 1.31
N ILE A 208 7.07 13.96 1.89
CA ILE A 208 6.73 13.45 3.24
C ILE A 208 6.88 14.55 4.31
N PRO A 209 8.00 15.29 4.44
CA PRO A 209 8.13 16.35 5.44
C PRO A 209 7.13 17.49 5.25
N PHE A 210 6.85 17.85 4.00
CA PHE A 210 5.82 18.84 3.66
C PHE A 210 4.44 18.37 4.11
N MET A 211 4.04 17.16 3.73
CA MET A 211 2.75 16.59 4.11
C MET A 211 2.63 16.39 5.62
N PHE A 212 3.72 16.03 6.29
CA PHE A 212 3.75 15.89 7.74
C PHE A 212 3.44 17.23 8.41
N SER A 213 4.16 18.29 8.02
CA SER A 213 3.93 19.65 8.54
C SER A 213 2.51 20.14 8.25
N PHE A 214 2.02 19.89 7.04
CA PHE A 214 0.66 20.25 6.64
C PHE A 214 -0.39 19.53 7.49
N LEU A 215 -0.29 18.21 7.64
CA LEU A 215 -1.24 17.42 8.43
C LEU A 215 -1.18 17.76 9.91
N LEU A 216 0.01 18.01 10.46
CA LEU A 216 0.18 18.40 11.86
C LEU A 216 -0.61 19.68 12.20
N ALA A 217 -0.72 20.61 11.26
CA ALA A 217 -1.53 21.83 11.41
C ALA A 217 -3.03 21.57 11.58
N PHE A 218 -3.53 20.40 11.15
CA PHE A 218 -4.92 19.96 11.34
C PHE A 218 -5.12 19.11 12.59
N THR A 219 -4.14 19.08 13.48
CA THR A 219 -4.20 18.35 14.74
C THR A 219 -4.16 19.28 15.95
N ASN A 220 -4.50 18.76 17.13
CA ASN A 220 -4.37 19.51 18.39
C ASN A 220 -2.94 19.53 18.94
N TYR A 221 -1.93 19.22 18.11
CA TYR A 221 -0.56 19.12 18.56
C TYR A 221 -0.06 20.43 19.17
N THR A 222 0.39 20.35 20.42
CA THR A 222 1.03 21.45 21.15
C THR A 222 2.12 20.87 22.06
N TYR A 223 3.11 21.68 22.42
CA TYR A 223 4.21 21.29 23.32
C TYR A 223 3.73 20.79 24.70
N ARG A 224 2.47 21.07 25.05
CA ARG A 224 1.84 20.68 26.32
C ARG A 224 1.24 19.27 26.33
N ILE A 225 1.23 18.54 25.20
CA ILE A 225 0.75 17.16 25.14
C ILE A 225 1.93 16.21 25.42
N PRO A 226 1.99 15.54 26.59
CA PRO A 226 3.05 14.59 26.87
C PRO A 226 2.81 13.28 26.12
N LEU A 227 3.43 13.11 24.96
CA LEU A 227 3.47 11.84 24.22
C LEU A 227 4.42 10.85 24.94
N PRO A 228 4.11 9.55 25.03
CA PRO A 228 2.91 8.83 24.57
C PRO A 228 1.83 8.64 25.67
N SER A 229 1.84 9.46 26.73
CA SER A 229 0.78 9.42 27.77
C SER A 229 -0.53 10.07 27.33
N ARG A 230 -0.50 10.88 26.27
CA ARG A 230 -1.68 11.39 25.56
C ARG A 230 -1.43 11.31 24.07
N LEU A 231 -2.50 11.11 23.30
CA LEU A 231 -2.46 11.06 21.85
C LEU A 231 -2.93 12.39 21.25
N ILE A 232 -2.44 12.66 20.04
CA ILE A 232 -2.89 13.77 19.21
C ILE A 232 -4.22 13.38 18.56
N GLU A 233 -5.14 14.33 18.43
CA GLU A 233 -6.41 14.18 17.73
C GLU A 233 -6.48 15.05 16.49
N TRP A 234 -7.24 14.59 15.49
CA TRP A 234 -7.65 15.40 14.35
C TRP A 234 -8.67 16.47 14.76
N VAL A 235 -8.42 17.72 14.36
CA VAL A 235 -9.24 18.89 14.73
C VAL A 235 -9.98 19.50 13.52
N ALA A 236 -9.63 19.07 12.29
CA ALA A 236 -10.02 19.70 11.02
C ALA A 236 -11.51 20.09 10.83
N PHE A 237 -12.46 19.45 11.53
CA PHE A 237 -13.90 19.73 11.43
C PHE A 237 -14.61 19.88 12.78
N LYS A 238 -13.89 20.05 13.90
CA LYS A 238 -14.49 20.23 15.24
C LYS A 238 -14.74 21.70 15.62
N ASN A 239 -14.65 22.61 14.66
CA ASN A 239 -15.02 24.02 14.81
C ASN A 239 -16.30 24.33 14.06
#